data_AF-A0A964VS07-F1
#
_entry.id   AF-A0A964VS07-F1
#
_cell.length_a   1.000
_cell.length_b   1.000
_cell.length_c   1.000
_cell.angle_alpha   90.00
_cell.angle_beta   90.00
_cell.angle_gamma   90.00
#
_symmetry.space_group_name_H-M   'P 1'
#
loop_
_entity.id
_entity.type
_entity.pdbx_description
1 polymer ?
#
loop_
_entity_poly.entity_id
_entity_poly.type
_entity_poly.pdbx_seq_one_letter_code
_entity_poly.pdbx_strand_id
1 'polypeptide(L)'
;MPNAILALYYGWRGRPDIIYSSQVGDGHICIPLCVGIYALYHTLAVPAFFQTGVIVLLAATAVHFLFVMLFGQLPRLVGFALIGAYGWFLYHGLPR
;
A
#
# COMPACT_ATOMS: atom_id res chain seq x y z
N MET A 1 6.10 -12.06 3.46
CA MET A 1 5.91 -10.98 2.45
C MET A 1 7.18 -10.84 1.60
N PRO A 2 7.26 -11.49 0.43
CA PRO A 2 8.42 -11.40 -0.47
C PRO A 2 8.70 -9.96 -0.93
N ASN A 3 7.65 -9.20 -1.27
CA ASN A 3 7.75 -7.81 -1.73
C ASN A 3 8.34 -6.86 -0.68
N ALA A 4 8.12 -7.12 0.61
CA ALA A 4 8.70 -6.33 1.69
C ALA A 4 10.22 -6.53 1.81
N ILE A 5 10.69 -7.77 1.64
CA ILE A 5 12.12 -8.10 1.64
C ILE A 5 12.81 -7.43 0.44
N LEU A 6 12.14 -7.46 -0.73
CA LEU A 6 12.63 -6.83 -1.94
C LEU A 6 12.72 -5.31 -1.80
N ALA A 7 11.71 -4.68 -1.19
CA ALA A 7 11.69 -3.26 -0.88
C ALA A 7 12.84 -2.86 0.06
N LEU A 8 13.08 -3.63 1.13
CA LEU A 8 14.20 -3.36 2.05
C LEU A 8 15.56 -3.53 1.36
N TYR A 9 15.74 -4.59 0.58
CA TYR A 9 16.99 -4.88 -0.11
C TYR A 9 17.35 -3.80 -1.14
N TYR A 10 16.42 -3.47 -2.04
CA TYR A 10 16.67 -2.44 -3.05
C TYR A 10 16.69 -1.03 -2.47
N GLY A 11 15.99 -0.80 -1.35
CA GLY A 11 16.06 0.44 -0.58
C GLY A 11 17.45 0.66 -0.01
N TRP A 12 18.06 -0.38 0.57
CA TRP A 12 19.43 -0.32 1.08
C TRP A 12 20.49 -0.18 -0.02
N ARG A 13 20.24 -0.76 -1.20
CA ARG A 13 21.07 -0.59 -2.40
C ARG A 13 20.92 0.77 -3.10
N GLY A 14 20.06 1.66 -2.60
CA GLY A 14 19.85 2.99 -3.18
C GLY A 14 19.16 2.97 -4.55
N ARG A 15 18.37 1.93 -4.85
CA ARG A 15 17.58 1.83 -6.08
C ARG A 15 16.07 1.91 -5.79
N PRO A 16 15.55 3.11 -5.47
CA PRO A 16 14.13 3.30 -5.16
C PRO A 16 13.21 3.07 -6.36
N ASP A 17 13.71 3.21 -7.58
CA ASP A 17 13.00 2.99 -8.85
C ASP A 17 12.39 1.58 -8.98
N ILE A 18 13.12 0.53 -8.60
CA ILE A 18 12.58 -0.85 -8.57
C ILE A 18 11.52 -1.00 -7.50
N ILE A 19 11.71 -0.34 -6.36
CA ILE A 19 10.74 -0.44 -5.26
C ILE A 19 9.43 0.18 -5.74
N TYR A 20 9.45 1.39 -6.27
CA TYR A 20 8.26 2.04 -6.78
C TYR A 20 7.58 1.24 -7.89
N SER A 21 8.33 0.83 -8.91
CA SER A 21 7.74 0.04 -10.02
C SER A 21 7.20 -1.31 -9.56
N SER A 22 7.90 -2.01 -8.66
CA SER A 22 7.46 -3.30 -8.12
C SER A 22 6.24 -3.18 -7.21
N GLN A 23 6.17 -2.16 -6.33
CA GLN A 23 5.04 -1.99 -5.41
C GLN A 23 3.79 -1.51 -6.13
N VAL A 24 3.94 -0.60 -7.10
CA VAL A 24 2.82 -0.17 -7.95
C VAL A 24 2.33 -1.34 -8.80
N GLY A 25 3.24 -2.10 -9.43
CA GLY A 25 2.88 -3.29 -10.19
C GLY A 25 2.14 -4.34 -9.35
N ASP A 26 2.63 -4.63 -8.15
CA ASP A 26 1.99 -5.58 -7.23
C ASP A 26 0.60 -5.10 -6.78
N GLY A 27 0.46 -3.83 -6.42
CA GLY A 27 -0.83 -3.24 -6.03
C GLY A 27 -1.87 -3.23 -7.16
N HIS A 28 -1.43 -2.97 -8.40
CA HIS A 28 -2.32 -2.94 -9.57
C HIS A 28 -2.66 -4.31 -10.13
N ILE A 29 -1.80 -5.32 -9.97
CA ILE A 29 -2.05 -6.66 -10.50
C ILE A 29 -2.70 -7.54 -9.43
N CYS A 30 -2.10 -7.61 -8.24
CA CYS A 30 -2.47 -8.60 -7.24
C CYS A 30 -3.88 -8.35 -6.67
N ILE A 31 -4.23 -7.09 -6.36
CA ILE A 31 -5.55 -6.77 -5.80
C ILE A 31 -6.67 -7.00 -6.83
N PRO A 32 -6.63 -6.41 -8.04
CA PRO A 32 -7.73 -6.57 -9.01
C PRO A 32 -7.81 -7.97 -9.58
N LEU A 33 -6.68 -8.66 -9.79
CA LEU A 33 -6.68 -10.03 -10.30
C LEU A 33 -7.26 -11.00 -9.28
N CYS A 34 -6.83 -10.95 -8.02
CA CYS A 34 -7.35 -11.84 -6.98
C CYS A 34 -8.84 -11.58 -6.71
N VAL A 35 -9.24 -10.31 -6.60
CA VAL A 35 -10.65 -9.93 -6.41
C VAL A 35 -11.49 -10.30 -7.64
N GLY A 36 -10.98 -10.05 -8.85
CA GLY A 36 -11.66 -10.35 -10.10
C GLY A 36 -11.87 -11.84 -10.33
N ILE A 37 -10.84 -12.67 -10.12
CA ILE A 37 -10.97 -14.13 -10.21
C ILE A 37 -11.99 -14.63 -9.18
N TYR A 38 -11.92 -14.17 -7.93
CA TYR A 38 -12.88 -14.57 -6.90
C TYR A 38 -14.33 -14.19 -7.28
N ALA A 39 -14.53 -12.99 -7.83
CA ALA A 39 -15.84 -12.49 -8.27
C ALA A 39 -16.47 -13.32 -9.40
N LEU A 40 -15.68 -14.03 -10.21
CA LEU A 40 -16.20 -14.93 -11.25
C LEU A 40 -16.86 -16.19 -10.67
N TYR A 41 -16.40 -16.64 -9.50
CA TYR A 41 -16.90 -17.87 -8.87
C TYR A 41 -17.90 -17.61 -7.75
N HIS A 42 -17.78 -16.49 -7.02
CA HIS A 42 -18.61 -16.17 -5.86
C HIS A 42 -18.97 -14.68 -5.81
N THR A 43 -20.14 -14.36 -5.27
CA THR A 43 -20.49 -12.98 -4.92
C THR A 43 -19.63 -12.49 -3.75
N LEU A 44 -18.91 -11.39 -3.97
CA LEU A 44 -18.11 -10.74 -2.93
C LEU A 44 -19.02 -10.06 -1.92
N ALA A 45 -19.18 -10.66 -0.74
CA ALA A 45 -19.75 -9.97 0.41
C ALA A 45 -18.76 -8.92 0.91
N VAL A 46 -19.00 -7.65 0.60
CA VAL A 46 -18.14 -6.55 1.00
C VAL A 46 -18.29 -6.32 2.52
N PRO A 47 -17.23 -6.47 3.32
CA PRO A 47 -17.32 -6.26 4.75
C PRO A 47 -17.46 -4.77 5.08
N ALA A 48 -18.10 -4.44 6.21
CA ALA A 48 -18.38 -3.06 6.61
C ALA A 48 -17.12 -2.17 6.74
N PHE A 49 -15.96 -2.76 7.04
CA PHE A 49 -14.69 -2.04 7.13
C PHE A 49 -14.03 -1.74 5.78
N PHE A 50 -14.53 -2.31 4.67
CA PHE A 50 -13.94 -2.16 3.34
C PHE A 50 -13.86 -0.70 2.91
N GLN A 51 -14.94 0.06 3.10
CA GLN A 51 -14.98 1.47 2.75
C GLN A 51 -13.96 2.27 3.54
N THR A 52 -13.83 2.02 4.86
CA THR A 52 -12.81 2.64 5.70
C THR A 52 -11.40 2.31 5.20
N GLY A 53 -11.13 1.05 4.85
CA GLY A 53 -9.84 0.62 4.30
C GLY A 53 -9.50 1.32 2.98
N VAL A 54 -10.47 1.43 2.06
CA VAL A 54 -10.30 2.13 0.78
C VAL A 54 -10.04 3.62 1.00
N ILE A 55 -10.78 4.28 1.90
CA ILE A 55 -10.56 5.70 2.23
C ILE A 55 -9.16 5.93 2.80
N VAL A 56 -8.72 5.07 3.73
CA VAL A 56 -7.36 5.16 4.31
C VAL A 56 -6.30 4.98 3.22
N LEU A 57 -6.46 4.01 2.32
CA LEU A 57 -5.54 3.76 1.21
C LEU A 57 -5.47 4.94 0.24
N LEU A 58 -6.62 5.51 -0.14
CA LEU A 58 -6.69 6.68 -1.00
C LEU A 58 -6.07 7.91 -0.34
N ALA A 59 -6.35 8.15 0.94
CA ALA A 59 -5.76 9.26 1.69
C ALA A 59 -4.24 9.13 1.80
N ALA A 60 -3.73 7.94 2.13
CA ALA A 60 -2.28 7.68 2.18
C ALA A 60 -1.62 7.91 0.82
N THR A 61 -2.26 7.46 -0.27
CA THR A 61 -1.78 7.66 -1.64
C THR A 61 -1.77 9.14 -2.03
N ALA A 62 -2.83 9.89 -1.68
CA ALA A 62 -2.91 11.32 -1.96
C ALA A 62 -1.84 12.12 -1.19
N VAL A 63 -1.62 11.80 0.09
CA VAL A 63 -0.54 12.40 0.89
C VAL A 63 0.82 12.11 0.26
N HIS A 64 1.07 10.85 -0.09
CA HIS A 64 2.31 10.44 -0.75
C HIS A 64 2.53 11.22 -2.05
N PHE A 65 1.52 11.26 -2.91
CA PHE A 65 1.56 11.95 -4.20
C PHE A 65 1.82 13.45 -4.03
N LEU A 66 1.18 14.10 -3.05
CA LEU A 66 1.39 15.52 -2.76
C LEU A 66 2.85 15.81 -2.41
N PHE A 67 3.48 15.00 -1.56
CA PHE A 67 4.88 15.20 -1.20
C PHE A 67 5.82 14.96 -2.39
N VAL A 68 5.58 13.92 -3.18
CA VAL A 68 6.36 13.66 -4.40
C VAL A 68 6.20 14.80 -5.41
N MET A 69 4.99 15.34 -5.58
CA MET A 69 4.72 16.44 -6.49
C MET A 69 5.39 17.76 -6.05
N LEU A 70 5.40 18.05 -4.74
CA LEU A 70 5.96 19.31 -4.21
C LEU A 70 7.49 19.27 -4.04
N PHE A 71 8.06 18.12 -3.63
CA PHE A 71 9.47 18.00 -3.25
C PHE A 71 10.29 17.11 -4.19
N GLY A 72 9.67 16.48 -5.19
CA GLY A 72 10.32 15.51 -6.09
C GLY A 72 10.70 14.18 -5.42
N GLN A 73 10.43 14.04 -4.12
CA GLN A 73 10.76 12.89 -3.29
C GLN A 73 9.89 12.86 -2.04
N LEU A 74 9.82 11.72 -1.36
CA LEU A 74 9.17 11.62 -0.08
C LEU A 74 10.16 11.90 1.08
N PRO A 75 9.90 12.90 1.94
CA PRO A 75 10.73 13.13 3.12
C PRO A 75 10.70 11.92 4.06
N ARG A 76 11.86 11.57 4.65
CA ARG A 76 11.97 10.39 5.54
C ARG A 76 10.99 10.43 6.72
N LEU A 77 10.78 11.62 7.30
CA LEU A 77 9.83 11.81 8.41
C LEU A 77 8.40 11.44 8.01
N VAL A 78 7.97 11.82 6.81
CA VAL A 78 6.65 11.46 6.26
C VAL A 78 6.58 9.95 6.02
N GLY A 79 7.67 9.35 5.53
CA GLY A 79 7.76 7.89 5.37
C GLY A 79 7.57 7.14 6.69
N PHE A 80 8.23 7.57 7.77
CA PHE A 80 8.04 7.00 9.10
C PHE A 80 6.60 7.20 9.60
N ALA A 81 6.01 8.37 9.37
CA ALA A 81 4.63 8.64 9.76
C ALA A 81 3.64 7.70 9.03
N LEU A 82 3.83 7.46 7.72
CA LEU A 82 3.00 6.54 6.93
C LEU A 82 3.15 5.09 7.40
N ILE A 83 4.37 4.65 7.71
CA ILE A 83 4.60 3.31 8.29
C ILE A 83 3.92 3.18 9.66
N GLY A 84 4.01 4.22 10.50
CA GLY A 84 3.33 4.25 11.80
C GLY A 84 1.80 4.17 11.67
N ALA A 85 1.23 4.94 10.73
CA ALA A 85 -0.20 4.89 10.42
C ALA A 85 -0.65 3.50 9.93
N TYR A 86 0.17 2.84 9.11
CA TYR A 86 -0.08 1.46 8.69
C TYR A 86 -0.04 0.47 9.86
N GLY A 87 0.93 0.60 10.77
CA GLY A 87 0.99 -0.21 11.99
C GLY A 87 -0.23 -0.04 12.90
N TRP A 88 -0.71 1.20 13.06
CA TRP A 88 -1.93 1.51 13.81
C TRP A 88 -3.18 0.90 13.14
N PHE A 89 -3.29 1.02 11.82
CA PHE A 89 -4.37 0.41 11.05
C PHE A 89 -4.39 -1.12 11.22
N LEU A 90 -3.23 -1.78 11.14
CA LEU A 90 -3.13 -3.22 11.39
C LEU A 90 -3.56 -3.59 12.81
N TYR A 91 -3.13 -2.83 13.82
CA TYR A 91 -3.47 -3.11 15.22
C TYR A 91 -4.99 -3.07 15.48
N HIS A 92 -5.70 -2.15 14.85
CA HIS A 92 -7.16 -2.03 14.98
C HIS A 92 -7.95 -2.92 14.01
N GLY A 93 -7.38 -3.22 12.84
CA GLY A 93 -8.05 -3.97 11.77
C GLY A 93 -7.88 -5.48 11.83
N LEU A 94 -6.91 -6.00 12.59
CA LEU A 94 -6.74 -7.44 12.76
C LEU A 94 -7.85 -7.99 13.67
N PRO A 95 -8.72 -8.91 13.19
CA PRO A 95 -9.63 -9.62 14.08
C PRO A 95 -8.80 -10.39 15.12
N ARG A 96 -9.14 -10.22 16.40
CA ARG A 96 -8.53 -10.95 17.51
C ARG A 96 -9.06 -12.38 17.54
#